data_AF-A0A820UPV1-F1
#
_entry.id   AF-A0A820UPV1-F1
#
_cell.length_a   1.000
_cell.length_b   1.000
_cell.length_c   1.000
_cell.angle_alpha   90.00
_cell.angle_beta   90.00
_cell.angle_gamma   90.00
#
_symmetry.space_group_name_H-M   'P 1'
#
loop_
_entity.id
_entity.type
_entity.pdbx_description
1 polymer ?
#
loop_
_entity_poly.entity_id
_entity_poly.type
_entity_poly.pdbx_seq_one_letter_code
_entity_poly.pdbx_strand_id
1 'polypeptide(L)'
;MAISRDDTVETEVEDDTFEYAHGTVMIFAWMVFASTAILFARYGRAIRFGSKDKFLGEKNWFQIHRLLACLTSVTTLLGFFLILVQTNAEWVRVDEGQTFVHSVLGGIIVCCALWQAWMALFRCHPDGSYRFIFNWLHRLTGSLAFFLSIPAIFIIVEQL
;
A
#
# COMPACT_ATOMS: atom_id res chain seq x y z
N MET A 1 -30.33 -31.27 -38.11
CA MET A 1 -29.75 -29.92 -38.14
C MET A 1 -28.99 -29.75 -36.84
N ALA A 2 -27.68 -30.01 -36.88
CA ALA A 2 -26.76 -29.76 -35.78
C ALA A 2 -25.94 -28.50 -36.13
N ILE A 3 -25.47 -27.78 -35.11
CA ILE A 3 -24.78 -26.46 -35.04
C ILE A 3 -25.68 -25.51 -34.21
N SER A 4 -25.28 -24.93 -33.08
CA SER A 4 -23.99 -24.83 -32.39
C SER A 4 -24.13 -25.26 -30.92
N ARG A 5 -23.15 -26.03 -30.45
CA ARG A 5 -22.97 -26.42 -29.04
C ARG A 5 -21.59 -25.90 -28.59
N ASP A 6 -21.29 -24.69 -29.01
CA ASP A 6 -19.99 -24.01 -28.87
C ASP A 6 -20.10 -22.79 -27.93
N ASP A 7 -21.30 -22.23 -27.77
CA ASP A 7 -21.55 -21.09 -26.86
C ASP A 7 -21.62 -21.49 -25.38
N THR A 8 -21.52 -22.79 -25.06
CA THR A 8 -21.51 -23.31 -23.68
C THR A 8 -20.14 -23.87 -23.28
N VAL A 9 -19.14 -23.74 -24.14
CA VAL A 9 -17.75 -24.17 -23.92
C VAL A 9 -16.79 -23.00 -24.14
N GLU A 10 -17.27 -21.76 -24.00
CA GLU A 10 -16.45 -20.77 -23.30
C GLU A 10 -16.39 -21.26 -21.85
N THR A 11 -15.43 -22.16 -21.62
CA THR A 11 -14.89 -22.47 -20.31
C THR A 11 -14.94 -21.23 -19.45
N GLU A 12 -15.53 -21.34 -18.26
CA GLU A 12 -15.27 -20.44 -17.14
C GLU A 12 -13.74 -20.40 -16.93
N VAL A 13 -13.05 -19.59 -17.73
CA VAL A 13 -11.69 -19.15 -17.44
C VAL A 13 -11.91 -18.22 -16.28
N GLU A 14 -11.55 -18.67 -15.09
CA GLU A 14 -11.46 -17.81 -13.92
C GLU A 14 -10.58 -16.61 -14.32
N ASP A 15 -11.20 -15.44 -14.44
CA ASP A 15 -10.52 -14.25 -14.92
C ASP A 15 -9.70 -13.67 -13.77
N ASP A 16 -8.50 -14.19 -13.55
CA ASP A 16 -7.59 -13.79 -12.47
C ASP A 16 -6.89 -12.45 -12.75
N THR A 17 -7.37 -11.70 -13.75
CA THR A 17 -6.76 -10.44 -14.19
C THR A 17 -6.65 -9.43 -13.05
N PHE A 18 -7.69 -9.28 -12.20
CA PHE A 18 -7.63 -8.33 -11.10
C PHE A 18 -6.73 -8.81 -9.96
N GLU A 19 -6.53 -10.12 -9.79
CA GLU A 19 -5.58 -10.68 -8.83
C GLU A 19 -4.13 -10.35 -9.22
N TYR A 20 -3.74 -10.62 -10.46
CA TYR A 20 -2.41 -10.26 -10.96
C TYR A 20 -2.17 -8.74 -10.94
N ALA A 21 -3.20 -7.95 -11.27
CA ALA A 21 -3.14 -6.50 -11.18
C ALA A 21 -2.99 -6.03 -9.72
N HIS A 22 -3.72 -6.63 -8.77
CA HIS A 22 -3.57 -6.38 -7.33
C HIS A 22 -2.13 -6.61 -6.89
N GLY A 23 -1.57 -7.79 -7.16
CA GLY A 23 -0.21 -8.15 -6.76
C GLY A 23 0.83 -7.18 -7.33
N THR A 24 0.72 -6.85 -8.62
CA THR A 24 1.61 -5.91 -9.31
C THR A 24 1.57 -4.53 -8.66
N VAL A 25 0.38 -3.98 -8.43
CA VAL A 25 0.20 -2.65 -7.82
C VAL A 25 0.73 -2.64 -6.38
N MET A 26 0.54 -3.72 -5.61
CA MET A 26 1.05 -3.82 -4.24
C MET A 26 2.58 -3.86 -4.19
N ILE A 27 3.24 -4.54 -5.12
CA ILE A 27 4.71 -4.53 -5.23
C ILE A 27 5.22 -3.10 -5.48
N PHE A 28 4.64 -2.37 -6.43
CA PHE A 28 5.02 -0.97 -6.67
C PHE A 28 4.74 -0.08 -5.46
N ALA A 29 3.58 -0.26 -4.80
CA ALA A 29 3.21 0.52 -3.62
C ALA A 29 4.26 0.38 -2.51
N TRP A 30 4.62 -0.84 -2.15
CA TRP A 30 5.43 -1.10 -0.96
C TRP A 30 6.93 -1.17 -1.25
N MET A 31 7.34 -1.81 -2.34
CA MET A 31 8.76 -2.00 -2.66
C MET A 31 9.39 -0.78 -3.33
N VAL A 32 8.59 0.03 -4.04
CA VAL A 32 9.09 1.23 -4.75
C VAL A 32 8.70 2.51 -4.01
N PHE A 33 7.40 2.80 -3.86
CA PHE A 33 6.98 4.09 -3.32
C PHE A 33 7.19 4.21 -1.81
N ALA A 34 6.75 3.22 -1.01
CA ALA A 34 6.87 3.28 0.44
C ALA A 34 8.34 3.25 0.90
N SER A 35 9.14 2.34 0.34
CA SER A 35 10.57 2.23 0.64
C SER A 35 11.31 3.55 0.33
N THR A 36 11.05 4.15 -0.83
CA THR A 36 11.65 5.42 -1.24
C THR A 36 11.17 6.56 -0.35
N ALA A 37 9.89 6.60 0.02
CA ALA A 37 9.35 7.60 0.95
C ALA A 37 10.08 7.56 2.30
N ILE A 38 10.34 6.36 2.84
CA ILE A 38 11.06 6.16 4.11
C ILE A 38 12.52 6.62 3.97
N LEU A 39 13.19 6.28 2.87
CA LEU A 39 14.56 6.73 2.60
C LEU A 39 14.66 8.26 2.54
N PHE A 40 13.73 8.93 1.86
CA PHE A 40 13.70 10.40 1.80
C PHE A 40 13.41 11.05 3.16
N ALA A 41 12.55 10.46 3.99
CA ALA A 41 12.31 10.96 5.35
C ALA A 41 13.55 10.89 6.26
N ARG A 42 14.39 9.86 6.05
CA ARG A 42 15.61 9.63 6.82
C ARG A 42 16.80 10.43 6.28
N TYR A 43 17.09 10.28 4.99
CA TYR A 43 18.32 10.79 4.38
C TYR A 43 18.14 12.02 3.50
N GLY A 44 16.89 12.36 3.12
CA GLY A 44 16.62 13.50 2.24
C GLY A 44 17.08 14.85 2.81
N ARG A 45 17.22 14.94 4.15
CA ARG A 45 17.80 16.10 4.84
C ARG A 45 19.31 16.22 4.70
N ALA A 46 20.02 15.11 4.57
CA ALA A 46 21.49 15.05 4.48
C ALA A 46 22.00 15.21 3.03
N ILE A 47 21.16 14.89 2.05
CA ILE A 47 21.45 15.00 0.62
C ILE A 47 21.16 16.45 0.15
N ARG A 48 21.50 16.78 -1.11
CA ARG A 48 21.21 18.06 -1.79
C ARG A 48 19.77 18.60 -1.61
N PHE A 49 18.80 17.73 -1.29
CA PHE A 49 17.41 18.10 -0.98
C PHE A 49 17.21 18.75 0.41
N GLY A 50 18.27 18.84 1.22
CA GLY A 50 18.33 19.60 2.47
C GLY A 50 18.69 21.08 2.30
N SER A 51 18.94 21.55 1.07
CA SER A 51 19.17 22.97 0.76
C SER A 51 18.02 23.87 1.26
N LYS A 52 18.29 25.16 1.47
CA LYS A 52 17.28 26.14 1.94
C LYS A 52 16.15 26.37 0.93
N ASP A 53 16.27 25.82 -0.27
CA ASP A 53 15.29 25.89 -1.33
C ASP A 53 13.99 25.19 -0.90
N LYS A 54 12.92 25.99 -0.87
CA LYS A 54 11.57 25.52 -0.55
C LYS A 54 10.79 25.38 -1.84
N PHE A 55 10.05 24.28 -1.97
CA PHE A 55 9.07 24.09 -3.02
C PHE A 55 7.68 24.04 -2.38
N LEU A 56 6.76 24.87 -2.89
CA LEU A 56 5.41 25.03 -2.32
C LEU A 56 5.41 25.33 -0.80
N GLY A 57 6.34 26.18 -0.35
CA GLY A 57 6.42 26.65 1.04
C GLY A 57 7.07 25.69 2.05
N GLU A 58 7.37 24.46 1.65
CA GLU A 58 7.99 23.44 2.51
C GLU A 58 9.34 22.96 1.95
N LYS A 59 10.12 22.27 2.78
CA LYS A 59 11.43 21.72 2.38
C LYS A 59 11.26 20.67 1.26
N ASN A 60 12.14 20.68 0.27
CA ASN A 60 12.04 19.78 -0.90
C ASN A 60 11.97 18.29 -0.52
N TRP A 61 12.80 17.83 0.42
CA TRP A 61 12.74 16.43 0.88
C TRP A 61 11.39 16.06 1.47
N PHE A 62 10.70 17.00 2.14
CA PHE A 62 9.40 16.77 2.77
C PHE A 62 8.30 16.69 1.70
N GLN A 63 8.39 17.51 0.65
CA GLN A 63 7.47 17.41 -0.49
C GLN A 63 7.60 16.09 -1.22
N ILE A 64 8.82 15.63 -1.49
CA ILE A 64 9.08 14.34 -2.14
C ILE A 64 8.57 13.19 -1.27
N HIS A 65 8.87 13.21 0.04
CA HIS A 65 8.34 12.23 0.99
C HIS A 65 6.82 12.19 0.96
N ARG A 66 6.15 13.36 1.00
CA ARG A 66 4.69 13.47 0.99
C ARG A 66 4.08 12.96 -0.32
N LEU A 67 4.71 13.27 -1.46
CA LEU A 67 4.28 12.78 -2.77
C LEU A 67 4.35 11.25 -2.82
N LEU A 68 5.49 10.67 -2.43
CA LEU A 68 5.68 9.21 -2.44
C LEU A 68 4.77 8.50 -1.43
N ALA A 69 4.54 9.09 -0.26
CA ALA A 69 3.59 8.57 0.72
C ALA A 69 2.15 8.63 0.19
N CYS A 70 1.77 9.70 -0.51
CA CYS A 70 0.46 9.81 -1.17
C CYS A 70 0.29 8.75 -2.26
N LEU A 71 1.30 8.57 -3.13
CA LEU A 71 1.29 7.52 -4.15
C LEU A 71 1.15 6.14 -3.52
N THR A 72 1.91 5.85 -2.46
CA THR A 72 1.80 4.59 -1.70
C THR A 72 0.38 4.35 -1.20
N SER A 73 -0.25 5.35 -0.59
CA SER A 73 -1.63 5.22 -0.08
C SER A 73 -2.64 5.00 -1.21
N VAL A 74 -2.54 5.76 -2.31
CA VAL A 74 -3.45 5.64 -3.46
C VAL A 74 -3.32 4.27 -4.11
N THR A 75 -2.10 3.80 -4.36
CA THR A 75 -1.88 2.48 -4.97
C THR A 75 -2.27 1.35 -4.03
N THR A 76 -2.08 1.50 -2.72
CA THR A 76 -2.56 0.51 -1.73
C THR A 76 -4.09 0.39 -1.77
N LEU A 77 -4.80 1.52 -1.81
CA LEU A 77 -6.27 1.51 -1.92
C LEU A 77 -6.72 0.92 -3.26
N LEU A 78 -6.07 1.30 -4.36
CA LEU A 78 -6.35 0.73 -5.67
C LEU A 78 -6.18 -0.79 -5.66
N GLY A 79 -5.04 -1.30 -5.20
CA GLY A 79 -4.80 -2.74 -5.10
C GLY A 79 -5.85 -3.42 -4.21
N PHE A 80 -6.19 -2.83 -3.07
CA PHE A 80 -7.23 -3.37 -2.19
C PHE A 80 -8.61 -3.44 -2.89
N PHE A 81 -8.99 -2.42 -3.66
CA PHE A 81 -10.23 -2.46 -4.43
C PHE A 81 -10.19 -3.53 -5.54
N LEU A 82 -9.06 -3.71 -6.23
CA LEU A 82 -8.93 -4.74 -7.27
C LEU A 82 -9.21 -6.14 -6.72
N ILE A 83 -8.62 -6.49 -5.57
CA ILE A 83 -8.85 -7.81 -4.96
C ILE A 83 -10.28 -7.96 -4.43
N LEU A 84 -10.89 -6.89 -3.88
CA LEU A 84 -12.31 -6.95 -3.49
C LEU A 84 -13.24 -7.18 -4.69
N VAL A 85 -12.91 -6.63 -5.87
CA VAL A 85 -13.67 -6.90 -7.10
C VAL A 85 -13.49 -8.35 -7.54
N GLN A 86 -12.25 -8.85 -7.54
CA GLN A 86 -11.95 -10.25 -7.89
C GLN A 86 -12.72 -11.23 -7.01
N THR A 87 -12.71 -11.02 -5.68
CA THR A 87 -13.31 -11.95 -4.72
C THR A 87 -14.78 -11.66 -4.43
N ASN A 88 -15.44 -10.75 -5.16
CA ASN A 88 -16.80 -10.28 -4.87
C ASN A 88 -17.00 -9.81 -3.42
N ALA A 89 -15.95 -9.22 -2.84
CA ALA A 89 -15.84 -8.80 -1.45
C ALA A 89 -16.04 -9.93 -0.41
N GLU A 90 -15.92 -11.18 -0.84
CA GLU A 90 -15.84 -12.32 0.06
C GLU A 90 -14.46 -12.37 0.71
N TRP A 91 -14.44 -12.67 2.01
CA TRP A 91 -13.20 -12.84 2.76
C TRP A 91 -12.80 -14.31 2.75
N VAL A 92 -11.50 -14.54 2.57
CA VAL A 92 -10.88 -15.86 2.60
C VAL A 92 -11.17 -16.60 3.92
N ARG A 93 -11.41 -17.91 3.83
CA ARG A 93 -11.71 -18.75 4.99
C ARG A 93 -10.45 -19.16 5.74
N VAL A 94 -10.62 -19.49 7.02
CA VAL A 94 -9.51 -19.85 7.93
C VAL A 94 -8.77 -21.13 7.48
N ASP A 95 -9.45 -22.04 6.78
CA ASP A 95 -8.89 -23.29 6.27
C ASP A 95 -8.00 -23.12 5.02
N GLU A 96 -7.94 -21.92 4.44
CA GLU A 96 -7.14 -21.61 3.24
C GLU A 96 -5.67 -21.25 3.55
N GLY A 97 -5.21 -21.53 4.76
CA GLY A 97 -3.79 -21.55 5.12
C GLY A 97 -3.08 -20.20 4.90
N GLN A 98 -2.11 -20.17 3.98
CA GLN A 98 -1.29 -18.98 3.76
C GLN A 98 -2.06 -17.83 3.12
N THR A 99 -3.08 -18.12 2.30
CA THR A 99 -3.95 -17.10 1.68
C THR A 99 -4.73 -16.35 2.77
N PHE A 100 -5.19 -17.06 3.80
CA PHE A 100 -5.79 -16.46 4.98
C PHE A 100 -4.80 -15.53 5.70
N VAL A 101 -3.57 -15.99 5.94
CA VAL A 101 -2.52 -15.16 6.57
C VAL A 101 -2.22 -13.91 5.74
N HIS A 102 -2.07 -14.05 4.42
CA HIS A 102 -1.85 -12.93 3.51
C HIS A 102 -2.97 -11.89 3.62
N SER A 103 -4.23 -12.32 3.59
CA SER A 103 -5.38 -11.41 3.71
C SER A 103 -5.39 -10.63 5.03
N VAL A 104 -5.05 -11.28 6.15
CA VAL A 104 -5.02 -10.65 7.47
C VAL A 104 -3.90 -9.61 7.54
N LEU A 105 -2.70 -9.95 7.05
CA LEU A 105 -1.60 -9.01 6.95
C LEU A 105 -1.96 -7.82 6.05
N GLY A 106 -2.51 -8.10 4.86
CA GLY A 106 -2.98 -7.09 3.91
C GLY A 106 -4.02 -6.15 4.52
N GLY A 107 -5.00 -6.69 5.25
CA GLY A 107 -6.01 -5.90 5.96
C GLY A 107 -5.40 -4.97 7.02
N ILE A 108 -4.45 -5.47 7.82
CA ILE A 108 -3.72 -4.64 8.81
C ILE A 108 -2.95 -3.52 8.10
N ILE A 109 -2.29 -3.83 6.98
CA ILE A 109 -1.51 -2.88 6.18
C ILE A 109 -2.43 -1.77 5.61
N VAL A 110 -3.58 -2.13 5.05
CA VAL A 110 -4.58 -1.17 4.54
C VAL A 110 -5.09 -0.26 5.66
N CYS A 111 -5.44 -0.83 6.82
CA CYS A 111 -5.82 -0.06 8.00
C CYS A 111 -4.72 0.91 8.44
N CYS A 112 -3.47 0.47 8.46
CA CYS A 112 -2.33 1.34 8.79
C CYS A 112 -2.13 2.46 7.76
N ALA A 113 -2.30 2.16 6.46
CA ALA A 113 -2.20 3.15 5.39
C ALA A 113 -3.29 4.21 5.49
N LEU A 114 -4.53 3.81 5.77
CA LEU A 114 -5.66 4.72 6.03
C LEU A 114 -5.41 5.57 7.27
N TRP A 115 -4.91 4.96 8.35
CA TRP A 115 -4.55 5.68 9.58
C TRP A 115 -3.45 6.73 9.35
N GLN A 116 -2.46 6.41 8.51
CA GLN A 116 -1.41 7.35 8.12
C GLN A 116 -1.97 8.53 7.33
N ALA A 117 -2.88 8.28 6.38
CA ALA A 117 -3.56 9.33 5.63
C ALA A 117 -4.40 10.23 6.55
N TRP A 118 -5.15 9.62 7.48
CA TRP A 118 -5.93 10.34 8.49
C TRP A 118 -5.04 11.25 9.35
N MET A 119 -3.96 10.72 9.93
CA MET A 119 -3.02 11.52 10.72
C MET A 119 -2.38 12.64 9.91
N ALA A 120 -2.12 12.42 8.61
CA ALA A 120 -1.55 13.45 7.74
C ALA A 120 -2.50 14.64 7.52
N LEU A 121 -3.81 14.41 7.49
CA LEU A 121 -4.83 15.47 7.42
C LEU A 121 -4.88 16.30 8.70
N PHE A 122 -4.81 15.65 9.86
CA PHE A 122 -4.82 16.29 11.17
C PHE A 122 -3.41 16.59 11.70
N ARG A 123 -2.41 16.75 10.82
CA ARG A 123 -1.04 17.00 11.27
C ARG A 123 -1.01 18.29 12.09
N CYS A 124 -0.42 18.21 13.27
CA CYS A 124 -0.16 19.38 14.12
C CYS A 124 0.87 20.32 13.49
N HIS A 125 0.80 21.61 13.85
CA HIS A 125 1.79 22.61 13.45
C HIS A 125 3.20 22.18 13.89
N PRO A 126 4.28 22.49 13.12
CA PRO A 126 5.65 22.13 13.48
C PRO A 126 6.06 22.53 14.90
N ASP A 127 5.57 23.65 15.41
CA ASP A 127 5.87 24.19 16.76
C ASP A 127 4.84 23.81 17.83
N GLY A 128 3.93 22.88 17.53
CA GLY A 128 2.88 22.45 18.46
C GLY A 128 3.40 21.53 19.58
N SER A 129 2.90 21.69 20.81
CA SER A 129 3.27 20.86 21.96
C SER A 129 3.00 19.36 21.76
N TYR A 130 1.95 19.01 20.99
CA TYR A 130 1.59 17.62 20.70
C TYR A 130 2.34 17.02 19.49
N ARG A 131 3.30 17.74 18.90
CA ARG A 131 4.07 17.29 17.74
C ARG A 131 4.85 16.00 18.00
N PHE A 132 5.30 15.78 19.23
CA PHE A 132 6.00 14.55 19.59
C PHE A 132 5.08 13.32 19.46
N ILE A 133 3.81 13.42 19.87
CA ILE A 133 2.83 12.31 19.80
C ILE A 133 2.60 11.95 18.34
N PHE A 134 2.32 12.95 17.50
CA PHE A 134 2.17 12.76 16.06
C PHE A 134 3.40 12.07 15.45
N ASN A 135 4.61 12.56 15.75
CA ASN A 135 5.83 11.99 15.20
C ASN A 135 6.05 10.52 15.60
N TRP A 136 5.73 10.17 16.85
CA TRP A 136 5.81 8.79 17.34
C TRP A 136 4.78 7.89 16.66
N LEU A 137 3.51 8.28 16.68
CA LEU A 137 2.44 7.49 16.06
C LEU A 137 2.65 7.32 14.55
N HIS A 138 2.98 8.39 13.84
CA HIS A 138 3.25 8.37 12.41
C HIS A 138 4.44 7.47 12.04
N ARG A 139 5.51 7.51 12.85
CA ARG A 139 6.68 6.67 12.62
C ARG A 139 6.39 5.20 12.92
N LEU A 140 5.73 4.91 14.04
CA LEU A 140 5.44 3.54 14.46
C LEU A 140 4.51 2.85 13.47
N THR A 141 3.39 3.48 13.13
CA THR A 141 2.39 2.93 12.22
C THR A 141 2.95 2.76 10.79
N GLY A 142 3.69 3.75 10.29
CA GLY A 142 4.36 3.64 8.99
C GLY A 142 5.43 2.54 8.94
N SER A 143 6.21 2.38 10.01
CA SER A 143 7.23 1.32 10.08
C SER A 143 6.57 -0.05 10.18
N LEU A 144 5.52 -0.19 11.00
CA LEU A 144 4.77 -1.43 11.14
C LEU A 144 4.20 -1.88 9.80
N ALA A 145 3.50 -0.99 9.09
CA ALA A 145 2.93 -1.31 7.79
C ALA A 145 3.99 -1.79 6.78
N PHE A 146 5.14 -1.10 6.73
CA PHE A 146 6.23 -1.47 5.84
C PHE A 146 6.89 -2.82 6.21
N PHE A 147 7.09 -3.10 7.50
CA PHE A 147 7.64 -4.38 7.91
C PHE A 147 6.68 -5.55 7.66
N LEU A 148 5.37 -5.32 7.79
CA LEU A 148 4.35 -6.34 7.50
C LEU A 148 4.15 -6.55 5.99
N SER A 149 4.37 -5.53 5.15
CA SER A 149 4.20 -5.68 3.69
C SER A 149 5.20 -6.64 3.07
N ILE A 150 6.41 -6.75 3.64
CA ILE A 150 7.46 -7.64 3.14
C ILE A 150 7.00 -9.11 3.19
N PRO A 151 6.68 -9.71 4.35
CA PRO A 151 6.21 -11.09 4.40
C PRO A 151 4.87 -11.27 3.67
N ALA A 152 3.98 -10.28 3.67
CA ALA A 152 2.73 -10.36 2.91
C ALA A 152 2.98 -10.56 1.40
N ILE A 153 3.95 -9.85 0.82
CA ILE A 153 4.35 -10.01 -0.60
C ILE A 153 5.01 -11.37 -0.83
N PHE A 154 5.89 -11.84 0.06
CA PHE A 154 6.55 -13.12 -0.14
C PHE A 154 5.60 -14.32 -0.04
N ILE A 155 4.63 -14.28 0.89
CA ILE A 155 3.65 -15.35 1.06
C ILE A 155 2.91 -15.65 -0.25
N ILE A 156 2.53 -14.62 -1.01
CA ILE A 156 1.78 -14.83 -2.26
C ILE A 156 2.68 -15.22 -3.43
N VAL A 157 3.92 -14.72 -3.49
CA VAL A 157 4.89 -15.10 -4.54
C VAL A 157 5.28 -16.57 -4.43
N GLU A 158 5.32 -17.13 -3.22
CA GLU A 158 5.60 -18.56 -3.01
C GLU A 158 4.44 -19.49 -3.40
N GLN A 159 3.26 -18.94 -3.70
CA GLN A 159 2.05 -19.70 -4.08
C GLN A 159 1.79 -19.76 -5.59
N LEU A 160 2.56 -19.00 -6.40
CA LEU A 160 2.52 -18.98 -7.87
C LEU A 160 3.51 -19.98 -8.48
#